data_AF-A0A9X1AHA2-F1
#
_entry.id   AF-A0A9X1AHA2-F1
#
_cell.length_a   1.000
_cell.length_b   1.000
_cell.length_c   1.000
_cell.angle_alpha   90.00
_cell.angle_beta   90.00
_cell.angle_gamma   90.00
#
_symmetry.space_group_name_H-M   'P 1'
#
loop_
_entity.id
_entity.type
_entity.pdbx_description
1 polymer ?
#
loop_
_entity_poly.entity_id
_entity_poly.type
_entity_poly.pdbx_seq_one_letter_code
_entity_poly.pdbx_strand_id
1 'polypeptide(L)'
;MAQVTGTATHDAPANVEQRDRSWLLACAISVVGAVTVTAALAAVFAPGIRSLLLQEDGIIEMGTVLFLAAAVIGAGAATVFWGPRLPLALAGLIGLAELLDETSFGSRLFGFEPLPLHGGGQLDGFHDLLILAFRMLQGVSQNLAWLLVGLMLVLSAGLVLFALRQTARNMAGSTTWLSGHVLLLLHVGLIGLAQVIDIAASSRVLAAVEEVLELNAAMLLAFYVVQVGWLEFAQGIWARKAL
;
A
#
# COMPACT_ATOMS: atom_id res chain seq x y z
N MET A 1 -32.38 32.63 -41.99
CA MET A 1 -32.61 31.80 -40.80
C MET A 1 -31.44 30.85 -40.68
N ALA A 2 -30.46 31.16 -39.82
CA ALA A 2 -29.31 30.30 -39.57
C ALA A 2 -29.67 29.28 -38.48
N GLN A 3 -29.63 28.00 -38.84
CA GLN A 3 -29.89 26.90 -37.93
C GLN A 3 -28.61 26.67 -37.13
N VAL A 4 -28.63 27.07 -35.85
CA VAL A 4 -27.58 26.76 -34.88
C VAL A 4 -27.74 25.29 -34.53
N THR A 5 -26.96 24.43 -35.17
CA THR A 5 -26.77 23.04 -34.73
C THR A 5 -25.86 23.07 -33.51
N GLY A 6 -26.48 23.13 -32.33
CA GLY A 6 -25.80 22.86 -31.08
C GLY A 6 -25.36 21.40 -31.06
N THR A 7 -24.07 21.17 -31.30
CA THR A 7 -23.41 19.92 -30.97
C THR A 7 -23.42 19.81 -29.44
N ALA A 8 -24.36 19.02 -28.90
CA ALA A 8 -24.29 18.54 -27.53
C ALA A 8 -23.01 17.72 -27.41
N THR A 9 -21.96 18.34 -26.86
CA THR A 9 -20.68 17.70 -26.65
C THR A 9 -20.82 16.61 -25.60
N HIS A 10 -20.13 15.52 -25.91
CA HIS A 10 -20.06 14.23 -25.24
C HIS A 10 -19.34 14.33 -23.88
N ASP A 11 -19.70 15.26 -23.00
CA ASP A 11 -18.97 15.56 -21.75
C ASP A 11 -19.33 14.64 -20.55
N ALA A 12 -20.18 13.64 -20.76
CA ALA A 12 -20.62 12.72 -19.70
C ALA A 12 -19.55 11.75 -19.12
N PRO A 13 -18.56 11.21 -19.87
CA PRO A 13 -17.71 10.14 -19.35
C PRO A 13 -16.64 10.62 -18.35
N ALA A 14 -16.10 11.82 -18.53
CA ALA A 14 -15.00 12.33 -17.67
C ALA A 14 -15.47 12.61 -16.23
N ASN A 15 -16.68 13.13 -16.06
CA ASN A 15 -17.24 13.45 -14.75
C ASN A 15 -17.57 12.20 -13.91
N VAL A 16 -18.00 11.11 -14.56
CA VAL A 16 -18.28 9.83 -13.87
C VAL A 16 -16.98 9.18 -13.39
N GLU A 17 -15.95 9.16 -14.25
CA GLU A 17 -14.64 8.60 -13.89
C GLU A 17 -14.01 9.31 -12.68
N GLN A 18 -14.06 10.64 -12.68
CA GLN A 18 -13.53 11.46 -11.60
C GLN A 18 -14.30 11.24 -10.28
N ARG A 19 -15.63 11.13 -10.35
CA ARG A 19 -16.46 10.89 -9.18
C ARG A 19 -16.17 9.54 -8.55
N ASP A 20 -16.13 8.48 -9.36
CA ASP A 20 -15.89 7.12 -8.88
C ASP A 20 -14.47 6.98 -8.28
N ARG A 21 -13.47 7.61 -8.90
CA ARG A 21 -12.10 7.67 -8.35
C ARG A 21 -12.04 8.39 -7.01
N SER A 22 -12.70 9.54 -6.89
CA SER A 22 -12.72 10.32 -5.64
C SER A 22 -13.45 9.59 -4.52
N TRP A 23 -14.53 8.86 -4.87
CA TRP A 23 -15.26 8.02 -3.94
C TRP A 23 -14.38 6.88 -3.40
N LEU A 24 -13.70 6.12 -4.28
CA LEU A 24 -12.82 5.04 -3.86
C LEU A 24 -11.65 5.53 -3.01
N LEU A 25 -11.06 6.68 -3.35
CA LEU A 25 -10.03 7.32 -2.54
C LEU A 25 -10.56 7.69 -1.14
N ALA A 26 -11.75 8.29 -1.06
CA ALA A 26 -12.38 8.64 0.22
C ALA A 26 -12.71 7.39 1.05
N CYS A 27 -13.20 6.32 0.42
CA CYS A 27 -13.41 5.03 1.07
C CYS A 27 -12.12 4.47 1.62
N ALA A 28 -11.06 4.38 0.81
CA ALA A 28 -9.76 3.85 1.24
C ALA A 28 -9.22 4.59 2.46
N ILE A 29 -9.20 5.93 2.42
CA ILE A 29 -8.72 6.76 3.54
C ILE A 29 -9.58 6.58 4.78
N SER A 30 -10.90 6.46 4.60
CA SER A 30 -11.84 6.28 5.71
C SER A 30 -11.67 4.91 6.38
N VAL A 31 -11.46 3.85 5.60
CA VAL A 31 -11.22 2.51 6.15
C VAL A 31 -9.85 2.45 6.85
N VAL A 32 -8.79 2.96 6.23
CA VAL A 32 -7.45 3.07 6.86
C VAL A 32 -7.51 3.85 8.17
N GLY A 33 -8.19 5.00 8.16
CA GLY A 33 -8.38 5.82 9.37
C GLY A 33 -9.17 5.09 10.45
N ALA A 34 -10.26 4.42 10.08
CA ALA A 34 -11.07 3.65 11.02
C ALA A 34 -10.28 2.48 11.64
N VAL A 35 -9.57 1.69 10.83
CA VAL A 35 -8.72 0.59 11.30
C VAL A 35 -7.63 1.09 12.23
N THR A 36 -6.93 2.16 11.86
CA THR A 36 -5.88 2.77 12.70
C THR A 36 -6.43 3.23 14.05
N VAL A 37 -7.56 3.94 14.05
CA VAL A 37 -8.21 4.41 15.29
C VAL A 37 -8.69 3.23 16.12
N THR A 38 -9.33 2.23 15.51
CA THR A 38 -9.81 1.03 16.22
C THR A 38 -8.65 0.25 16.83
N ALA A 39 -7.55 0.05 16.11
CA ALA A 39 -6.35 -0.60 16.61
C ALA A 39 -5.76 0.16 17.81
N ALA A 40 -5.62 1.49 17.69
CA ALA A 40 -5.13 2.33 18.77
C ALA A 40 -6.04 2.30 20.01
N LEU A 41 -7.37 2.40 19.82
CA LEU A 41 -8.35 2.32 20.91
C LEU A 41 -8.35 0.95 21.57
N ALA A 42 -8.31 -0.14 20.79
CA ALA A 42 -8.21 -1.50 21.31
C ALA A 42 -6.92 -1.68 22.13
N ALA A 43 -5.79 -1.16 21.63
CA ALA A 43 -4.54 -1.15 22.37
C ALA A 43 -4.69 -0.38 23.69
N VAL A 44 -5.28 0.81 23.71
CA VAL A 44 -5.42 1.60 24.96
C VAL A 44 -6.39 0.94 25.95
N PHE A 45 -7.59 0.57 25.52
CA PHE A 45 -8.69 0.18 26.40
C PHE A 45 -8.79 -1.32 26.68
N ALA A 46 -8.18 -2.17 25.87
CA ALA A 46 -8.21 -3.62 26.03
C ALA A 46 -6.78 -4.22 26.09
N PRO A 47 -6.02 -3.97 27.16
CA PRO A 47 -4.62 -4.39 27.26
C PRO A 47 -4.42 -5.90 27.13
N GLY A 48 -5.41 -6.71 27.51
CA GLY A 48 -5.37 -8.17 27.37
C GLY A 48 -5.43 -8.68 25.92
N ILE A 49 -5.82 -7.83 24.95
CA ILE A 49 -5.89 -8.19 23.53
C ILE A 49 -4.66 -7.69 22.79
N ARG A 50 -3.81 -6.86 23.40
CA ARG A 50 -2.63 -6.25 22.74
C ARG A 50 -1.73 -7.28 22.07
N SER A 51 -1.43 -8.39 22.74
CA SER A 51 -0.61 -9.45 22.16
C SER A 51 -1.32 -10.15 21.00
N LEU A 52 -2.62 -10.40 21.09
CA LEU A 52 -3.37 -10.99 19.97
C LEU A 52 -3.46 -10.04 18.76
N LEU A 53 -3.48 -8.73 19.03
CA LEU A 53 -3.64 -7.70 18.00
C LEU A 53 -2.32 -7.32 17.32
N LEU A 54 -1.24 -7.15 18.10
CA LEU A 54 -0.01 -6.44 17.71
C LEU A 54 1.27 -7.27 17.88
N GLN A 55 1.16 -8.55 18.22
CA GLN A 55 2.31 -9.46 18.18
C GLN A 55 2.43 -10.02 16.77
N GLU A 56 3.64 -10.45 16.41
CA GLU A 56 3.89 -11.36 15.28
C GLU A 56 2.87 -12.52 15.29
N ASP A 57 2.37 -12.86 14.10
CA ASP A 57 1.24 -13.72 13.77
C ASP A 57 -0.13 -13.23 14.32
N GLY A 58 -0.23 -11.94 14.65
CA GLY A 58 -1.41 -11.31 15.21
C GLY A 58 -2.52 -11.02 14.21
N ILE A 59 -3.62 -10.45 14.72
CA ILE A 59 -4.76 -10.05 13.87
C ILE A 59 -4.36 -9.03 12.81
N ILE A 60 -3.44 -8.11 13.13
CA ILE A 60 -3.01 -7.07 12.20
C ILE A 60 -2.20 -7.67 11.05
N GLU A 61 -1.17 -8.46 11.34
CA GLU A 61 -0.38 -9.17 10.34
C GLU A 61 -1.24 -10.06 9.43
N MET A 62 -2.16 -10.85 10.02
CA MET A 62 -3.11 -11.65 9.22
C MET A 62 -4.00 -10.78 8.34
N GLY A 63 -4.36 -9.58 8.81
CA GLY A 63 -5.02 -8.57 8.00
C GLY A 63 -4.16 -8.13 6.83
N THR A 64 -2.88 -7.84 7.06
CA THR A 64 -1.90 -7.44 6.05
C THR A 64 -1.82 -8.50 4.95
N VAL A 65 -1.59 -9.76 5.34
CA VAL A 65 -1.58 -10.93 4.44
C VAL A 65 -2.85 -11.03 3.60
N LEU A 66 -4.04 -10.86 4.20
CA LEU A 66 -5.31 -10.92 3.48
C LEU A 66 -5.44 -9.81 2.43
N PHE A 67 -5.05 -8.57 2.76
CA PHE A 67 -5.13 -7.46 1.82
C PHE A 67 -4.09 -7.56 0.70
N LEU A 68 -2.87 -8.03 1.00
CA LEU A 68 -1.85 -8.30 -0.01
C LEU A 68 -2.29 -9.42 -0.95
N ALA A 69 -2.82 -10.53 -0.42
CA ALA A 69 -3.39 -11.60 -1.22
C ALA A 69 -4.54 -11.10 -2.11
N ALA A 70 -5.42 -10.23 -1.58
CA ALA A 70 -6.49 -9.61 -2.36
C ALA A 70 -5.92 -8.72 -3.48
N ALA A 71 -4.85 -7.96 -3.25
CA ALA A 71 -4.18 -7.16 -4.27
C ALA A 71 -3.58 -8.03 -5.38
N VAL A 72 -2.89 -9.13 -5.03
CA VAL A 72 -2.28 -10.07 -5.97
C VAL A 72 -3.36 -10.77 -6.81
N ILE A 73 -4.36 -11.37 -6.17
CA ILE A 73 -5.44 -12.09 -6.85
C ILE A 73 -6.24 -11.11 -7.71
N GLY A 74 -6.55 -9.92 -7.18
CA GLY A 74 -7.27 -8.87 -7.91
C GLY A 74 -6.52 -8.41 -9.15
N ALA A 75 -5.21 -8.17 -9.06
CA ALA A 75 -4.38 -7.78 -10.18
C ALA A 75 -4.26 -8.90 -11.23
N GLY A 76 -4.13 -10.16 -10.78
CA GLY A 76 -4.11 -11.34 -11.65
C GLY A 76 -5.43 -11.53 -12.39
N ALA A 77 -6.55 -11.48 -11.68
CA ALA A 77 -7.89 -11.56 -12.27
C ALA A 77 -8.13 -10.44 -13.28
N ALA A 78 -7.77 -9.20 -12.92
CA ALA A 78 -7.88 -8.05 -13.81
C ALA A 78 -7.05 -8.23 -15.09
N THR A 79 -5.85 -8.78 -14.97
CA THR A 79 -4.98 -9.11 -16.11
C THR A 79 -5.60 -10.17 -17.02
N VAL A 80 -6.25 -11.19 -16.45
CA VAL A 80 -6.96 -12.23 -17.22
C VAL A 80 -8.17 -11.66 -17.97
N PHE A 81 -8.95 -10.78 -17.33
CA PHE A 81 -10.18 -10.24 -17.94
C PHE A 81 -9.95 -9.10 -18.94
N TRP A 82 -8.93 -8.25 -18.71
CA TRP A 82 -8.72 -7.01 -19.46
C TRP A 82 -7.34 -6.87 -20.11
N GLY A 83 -6.50 -7.91 -19.99
CA GLY A 83 -5.13 -7.93 -20.49
C GLY A 83 -4.12 -7.28 -19.53
N PRO A 84 -2.81 -7.48 -19.76
CA PRO A 84 -1.77 -6.93 -18.91
C PRO A 84 -1.73 -5.41 -19.01
N ARG A 85 -1.91 -4.75 -17.86
CA ARG A 85 -1.73 -3.30 -17.72
C ARG A 85 -0.60 -3.04 -16.74
N LEU A 86 0.33 -2.17 -17.13
CA LEU A 86 1.50 -1.86 -16.31
C LEU A 86 1.14 -1.51 -14.85
N PRO A 87 0.12 -0.67 -14.56
CA PRO A 87 -0.19 -0.32 -13.17
C PRO A 87 -0.73 -1.51 -12.34
N LEU A 88 -1.52 -2.40 -12.96
CA LEU A 88 -2.02 -3.61 -12.31
C LEU A 88 -0.90 -4.63 -12.12
N ALA A 89 -0.06 -4.82 -13.12
CA ALA A 89 1.10 -5.72 -13.04
C ALA A 89 2.06 -5.25 -11.94
N LEU A 90 2.37 -3.96 -11.87
CA LEU A 90 3.20 -3.39 -10.80
C LEU A 90 2.56 -3.58 -9.43
N ALA A 91 1.27 -3.25 -9.27
CA ALA A 91 0.58 -3.44 -7.99
C ALA A 91 0.53 -4.91 -7.56
N GLY A 92 0.29 -5.83 -8.50
CA GLY A 92 0.32 -7.26 -8.24
C GLY A 92 1.71 -7.78 -7.88
N LEU A 93 2.77 -7.29 -8.52
CA LEU A 93 4.15 -7.66 -8.19
C LEU A 93 4.61 -7.10 -6.84
N ILE A 94 4.25 -5.86 -6.53
CA ILE A 94 4.51 -5.25 -5.22
C ILE A 94 3.76 -6.03 -4.14
N GLY A 95 2.46 -6.28 -4.35
CA GLY A 95 1.65 -7.05 -3.41
C GLY A 95 2.13 -8.48 -3.24
N LEU A 96 2.71 -9.09 -4.29
CA LEU A 96 3.32 -10.42 -4.20
C LEU A 96 4.63 -10.37 -3.43
N ALA A 97 5.48 -9.38 -3.68
CA ALA A 97 6.73 -9.22 -2.95
C ALA A 97 6.46 -9.02 -1.44
N GLU A 98 5.54 -8.13 -1.08
CA GLU A 98 5.14 -7.89 0.30
C GLU A 98 4.37 -9.08 0.91
N LEU A 99 3.51 -9.77 0.15
CA LEU A 99 2.81 -10.95 0.68
C LEU A 99 3.81 -12.01 1.10
N LEU A 100 4.86 -12.18 0.31
CA LEU A 100 5.88 -13.15 0.58
C LEU A 100 6.88 -12.66 1.65
N ASP A 101 7.00 -11.35 1.84
CA ASP A 101 7.67 -10.69 2.96
C ASP A 101 6.99 -11.05 4.29
N GLU A 102 5.67 -10.89 4.36
CA GLU A 102 4.86 -11.22 5.54
C GLU A 102 4.78 -12.72 5.80
N THR A 103 4.65 -13.51 4.74
CA THR A 103 4.48 -14.96 4.87
C THR A 103 5.78 -15.70 5.05
N SER A 104 6.79 -15.12 5.73
CA SER A 104 8.10 -15.78 6.02
C SER A 104 8.55 -16.71 4.89
N PHE A 105 8.43 -16.19 3.67
CA PHE A 105 8.51 -16.69 2.28
C PHE A 105 8.40 -18.19 1.94
N GLY A 106 8.80 -19.13 2.80
CA GLY A 106 8.68 -20.56 2.58
C GLY A 106 8.89 -21.45 3.80
N SER A 107 9.21 -20.90 4.97
CA SER A 107 9.40 -21.74 6.16
C SER A 107 8.09 -22.33 6.66
N ARG A 108 7.04 -21.51 6.69
CA ARG A 108 5.70 -21.93 7.14
C ARG A 108 4.92 -22.66 6.04
N LEU A 109 5.06 -22.25 4.78
CA LEU A 109 4.29 -22.83 3.66
C LEU A 109 4.93 -24.10 3.06
N PHE A 110 6.26 -24.18 3.03
CA PHE A 110 7.00 -25.26 2.38
C PHE A 110 7.96 -26.00 3.33
N GLY A 111 8.03 -25.62 4.61
CA GLY A 111 8.88 -26.28 5.61
C GLY A 111 10.37 -25.98 5.45
N PHE A 112 10.75 -24.89 4.78
CA PHE A 112 12.16 -24.50 4.64
C PHE A 112 12.71 -23.93 5.95
N GLU A 113 13.93 -24.27 6.33
CA GLU A 113 14.60 -23.59 7.43
C GLU A 113 15.03 -22.18 6.96
N PRO A 114 14.63 -21.11 7.67
CA PRO A 114 15.07 -19.75 7.32
C PRO A 114 16.59 -19.62 7.34
N LEU A 115 17.14 -18.91 6.36
CA LEU A 115 18.58 -18.69 6.28
C LEU A 115 19.01 -17.77 7.43
N PRO A 116 20.04 -18.12 8.22
CA PRO A 116 20.51 -17.25 9.29
C PRO A 116 21.08 -15.95 8.73
N LEU A 117 20.69 -14.82 9.32
CA LEU A 117 21.20 -13.49 8.93
C LEU A 117 22.55 -13.19 9.57
N HIS A 118 23.37 -12.42 8.85
CA HIS A 118 24.59 -11.87 9.42
C HIS A 118 24.26 -10.92 10.58
N GLY A 119 24.87 -11.17 11.74
CA GLY A 119 24.56 -10.42 12.97
C GLY A 119 23.37 -10.96 13.78
N GLY A 120 22.80 -12.11 13.42
CA GLY A 120 21.71 -12.78 14.15
C GLY A 120 20.33 -12.60 13.50
N GLY A 121 19.35 -13.40 13.90
CA GLY A 121 18.03 -13.46 13.25
C GLY A 121 18.00 -14.39 12.04
N GLN A 122 16.86 -14.43 11.36
CA GLN A 122 16.56 -15.29 10.23
C GLN A 122 16.09 -14.42 9.07
N LEU A 123 16.45 -14.79 7.83
CA LEU A 123 15.96 -14.15 6.63
C LEU A 123 14.59 -14.76 6.34
N ASP A 124 13.54 -14.11 6.82
CA ASP A 124 12.16 -14.50 6.59
C ASP A 124 11.41 -13.49 5.72
N GLY A 125 11.90 -12.25 5.61
CA GLY A 125 11.35 -11.21 4.75
C GLY A 125 12.30 -10.64 3.69
N PHE A 126 11.74 -9.92 2.72
CA PHE A 126 12.45 -8.89 1.96
C PHE A 126 12.86 -7.69 2.82
N HIS A 127 12.08 -7.33 3.84
CA HIS A 127 12.43 -6.25 4.76
C HIS A 127 13.76 -6.50 5.49
N ASP A 128 14.05 -7.76 5.82
CA ASP A 128 15.34 -8.19 6.38
C ASP A 128 16.55 -7.81 5.51
N LEU A 129 16.39 -7.66 4.19
CA LEU A 129 17.48 -7.21 3.33
C LEU A 129 17.88 -5.76 3.66
N LEU A 130 16.93 -4.93 4.08
CA LEU A 130 17.19 -3.57 4.53
C LEU A 130 17.86 -3.56 5.92
N ILE A 131 17.42 -4.44 6.82
CA ILE A 131 18.10 -4.67 8.11
C ILE A 131 19.54 -5.13 7.88
N LEU A 132 19.74 -6.08 6.97
CA LEU A 132 21.07 -6.58 6.60
C LEU A 132 21.94 -5.48 6.01
N ALA A 133 21.41 -4.68 5.08
CA ALA A 133 22.11 -3.54 4.51
C ALA A 133 22.51 -2.52 5.59
N PHE A 134 21.60 -2.24 6.53
CA PHE A 134 21.88 -1.38 7.68
C PHE A 134 23.01 -1.94 8.56
N ARG A 135 22.97 -3.23 8.93
CA ARG A 135 24.03 -3.87 9.74
C ARG A 135 25.38 -3.90 9.02
N MET A 136 25.39 -4.18 7.72
CA MET A 136 26.60 -4.10 6.91
C MET A 136 27.18 -2.69 6.89
N LEU A 137 26.32 -1.66 6.74
CA LEU A 137 26.74 -0.27 6.82
C LEU A 137 27.22 0.11 8.21
N GLN A 138 26.60 -0.38 9.29
CA GLN A 138 27.09 -0.16 10.66
C GLN A 138 28.51 -0.71 10.85
N GLY A 139 28.80 -1.87 10.26
CA GLY A 139 30.14 -2.46 10.25
C GLY A 139 31.19 -1.61 9.52
N VAL A 140 30.77 -0.77 8.56
CA VAL A 140 31.64 0.17 7.84
C VAL A 140 31.71 1.53 8.54
N SER A 141 30.57 2.11 8.90
CA SER A 141 30.44 3.41 9.57
C SER A 141 29.03 3.59 10.12
N GLN A 142 28.95 3.82 11.44
CA GLN A 142 27.69 4.14 12.12
C GLN A 142 26.95 5.33 11.48
N ASN A 143 27.69 6.35 11.01
CA ASN A 143 27.10 7.53 10.39
C ASN A 143 26.45 7.20 9.03
N LEU A 144 27.01 6.27 8.26
CA LEU A 144 26.43 5.84 6.98
C LEU A 144 25.15 5.04 7.19
N ALA A 145 25.12 4.19 8.21
CA ALA A 145 23.93 3.43 8.58
C ALA A 145 22.76 4.36 8.95
N TRP A 146 23.02 5.37 9.79
CA TRP A 146 22.00 6.36 10.15
C TRP A 146 21.64 7.31 8.99
N LEU A 147 22.56 7.57 8.08
CA LEU A 147 22.26 8.33 6.86
C LEU A 147 21.26 7.58 5.98
N LEU A 148 21.39 6.25 5.83
CA LEU A 148 20.42 5.43 5.11
C LEU A 148 19.02 5.53 5.76
N VAL A 149 18.93 5.32 7.06
CA VAL A 149 17.66 5.44 7.82
C VAL A 149 17.06 6.83 7.66
N GLY A 150 17.87 7.89 7.80
CA GLY A 150 17.43 9.27 7.62
C GLY A 150 16.93 9.56 6.21
N LEU A 151 17.58 9.01 5.18
CA LEU A 151 17.15 9.15 3.79
C LEU A 151 15.83 8.42 3.55
N MET A 152 15.69 7.18 4.03
CA MET A 152 14.44 6.42 3.96
C MET A 152 13.29 7.18 4.64
N LEU A 153 13.53 7.75 5.82
CA LEU A 153 12.53 8.54 6.54
C LEU A 153 12.10 9.77 5.74
N VAL A 154 13.05 10.56 5.24
CA VAL A 154 12.76 11.79 4.48
C VAL A 154 12.00 11.47 3.19
N LEU A 155 12.40 10.42 2.46
CA LEU A 155 11.73 10.02 1.24
C LEU A 155 10.31 9.52 1.52
N SER A 156 10.15 8.65 2.51
CA SER A 156 8.84 8.06 2.86
C SER A 156 7.87 9.11 3.39
N ALA A 157 8.30 9.93 4.36
CA ALA A 157 7.50 11.04 4.87
C ALA A 157 7.19 12.07 3.78
N GLY A 158 8.17 12.40 2.94
CA GLY A 158 8.00 13.29 1.80
C GLY A 158 6.94 12.77 0.81
N LEU A 159 6.95 11.46 0.54
CA LEU A 159 6.00 10.81 -0.34
C LEU A 159 4.58 10.80 0.25
N VAL A 160 4.43 10.51 1.55
CA VAL A 160 3.14 10.59 2.25
C VAL A 160 2.59 12.01 2.21
N LEU A 161 3.39 13.02 2.59
CA LEU A 161 2.96 14.41 2.57
C LEU A 161 2.57 14.88 1.17
N PHE A 162 3.36 14.47 0.17
CA PHE A 162 3.06 14.74 -1.22
C PHE A 162 1.75 14.09 -1.66
N ALA A 163 1.52 12.82 -1.34
CA ALA A 163 0.30 12.11 -1.69
C ALA A 163 -0.93 12.70 -0.98
N LEU A 164 -0.82 13.06 0.30
CA LEU A 164 -1.88 13.77 1.03
C LEU A 164 -2.21 15.12 0.40
N ARG A 165 -1.20 15.88 -0.04
CA ARG A 165 -1.42 17.12 -0.79
C ARG A 165 -2.15 16.85 -2.10
N GLN A 166 -1.83 15.77 -2.82
CA GLN A 166 -2.56 15.40 -4.03
C GLN A 166 -4.00 14.98 -3.72
N THR A 167 -4.24 14.22 -2.65
CA THR A 167 -5.60 13.90 -2.15
C THR A 167 -6.41 15.17 -1.94
N ALA A 168 -5.88 16.13 -1.20
CA ALA A 168 -6.57 17.39 -0.92
C ALA A 168 -6.88 18.16 -2.22
N ARG A 169 -5.94 18.20 -3.18
CA ARG A 169 -6.17 18.82 -4.49
C ARG A 169 -7.24 18.10 -5.31
N ASN A 170 -7.26 16.77 -5.28
CA ASN A 170 -8.26 15.96 -5.96
C ASN A 170 -9.66 16.22 -5.40
N MET A 171 -9.78 16.25 -4.06
CA MET A 171 -11.04 16.55 -3.38
C MET A 171 -11.52 17.98 -3.65
N ALA A 172 -10.59 18.92 -3.90
CA ALA A 172 -10.89 20.28 -4.34
C ALA A 172 -11.19 20.40 -5.84
N GLY A 173 -11.28 19.28 -6.58
CA GLY A 173 -11.62 19.25 -8.01
C GLY A 173 -10.44 19.43 -8.97
N SER A 174 -9.20 19.53 -8.46
CA SER A 174 -7.99 19.65 -9.29
C SER A 174 -7.44 18.25 -9.61
N THR A 175 -7.87 17.67 -10.73
CA THR A 175 -7.37 16.36 -11.19
C THR A 175 -6.13 16.50 -12.06
N THR A 176 -5.13 15.68 -11.77
CA THR A 176 -3.93 15.47 -12.58
C THR A 176 -3.80 13.98 -12.91
N TRP A 177 -2.86 13.61 -13.78
CA TRP A 177 -2.56 12.19 -14.02
C TRP A 177 -2.13 11.47 -12.73
N LEU A 178 -1.43 12.16 -11.84
CA LEU A 178 -1.01 11.66 -10.53
C LEU A 178 -2.17 11.29 -9.61
N SER A 179 -3.32 11.94 -9.79
CA SER A 179 -4.53 11.68 -9.02
C SER A 179 -4.98 10.23 -9.13
N GLY A 180 -4.65 9.55 -10.23
CA GLY A 180 -4.90 8.13 -10.43
C GLY A 180 -4.01 7.20 -9.60
N HIS A 181 -2.89 7.70 -9.06
CA HIS A 181 -1.85 6.89 -8.40
C HIS A 181 -1.64 7.26 -6.93
N VAL A 182 -2.47 8.13 -6.35
CA VAL A 182 -2.31 8.60 -4.97
C VAL A 182 -2.31 7.45 -3.94
N LEU A 183 -3.16 6.44 -4.13
CA LEU A 183 -3.20 5.26 -3.25
C LEU A 183 -1.88 4.48 -3.28
N LEU A 184 -1.29 4.31 -4.47
CA LEU A 184 0.01 3.66 -4.63
C LEU A 184 1.13 4.49 -3.97
N LEU A 185 1.11 5.82 -4.13
CA LEU A 185 2.09 6.70 -3.48
C LEU A 185 1.97 6.66 -1.95
N LEU A 186 0.75 6.65 -1.41
CA LEU A 186 0.52 6.49 0.02
C LEU A 186 1.04 5.13 0.50
N HIS A 187 0.73 4.05 -0.22
CA HIS A 187 1.22 2.72 0.09
C HIS A 187 2.76 2.67 0.18
N VAL A 188 3.48 3.12 -0.85
CA VAL A 188 4.95 3.16 -0.86
C VAL A 188 5.50 4.04 0.28
N GLY A 189 4.79 5.13 0.60
CA GLY A 189 5.17 6.01 1.70
C GLY A 189 4.97 5.37 3.07
N LEU A 190 3.89 4.61 3.28
CA LEU A 190 3.60 3.96 4.56
C LEU A 190 4.50 2.74 4.78
N ILE A 191 4.70 1.89 3.78
CA ILE A 191 5.62 0.75 3.90
C ILE A 191 7.04 1.25 4.19
N GLY A 192 7.50 2.30 3.50
CA GLY A 192 8.81 2.90 3.79
C GLY A 192 8.93 3.49 5.20
N LEU A 193 7.84 3.97 5.80
CA LEU A 193 7.83 4.41 7.21
C LEU A 193 7.87 3.22 8.18
N ALA A 194 7.15 2.13 7.89
CA ALA A 194 7.21 0.89 8.67
C ALA A 194 8.66 0.37 8.71
N GLN A 195 9.30 0.29 7.55
CA GLN A 195 10.69 -0.14 7.41
C GLN A 195 11.71 0.73 8.16
N VAL A 196 11.46 2.05 8.24
CA VAL A 196 12.29 2.93 9.08
C VAL A 196 12.13 2.59 10.56
N ILE A 197 10.92 2.26 10.99
CA ILE A 197 10.64 1.90 12.37
C ILE A 197 11.32 0.57 12.72
N ASP A 198 11.12 -0.44 11.89
CA ASP A 198 11.73 -1.77 12.05
C ASP A 198 13.25 -1.68 12.25
N ILE A 199 13.94 -0.96 11.35
CA ILE A 199 15.40 -0.81 11.41
C ILE A 199 15.87 0.01 12.62
N ALA A 200 15.16 1.09 12.97
CA ALA A 200 15.63 2.09 13.92
C ALA A 200 15.16 1.85 15.37
N ALA A 201 14.12 1.05 15.57
CA ALA A 201 13.45 0.90 16.85
C ALA A 201 13.53 -0.54 17.39
N SER A 202 13.64 -0.66 18.71
CA SER A 202 13.55 -1.95 19.43
C SER A 202 12.40 -1.95 20.43
N SER A 203 11.56 -0.92 20.43
CA SER A 203 10.48 -0.77 21.40
C SER A 203 9.21 -1.46 20.90
N ARG A 204 8.53 -2.19 21.78
CA ARG A 204 7.25 -2.85 21.47
C ARG A 204 6.17 -1.90 20.97
N VAL A 205 6.20 -0.63 21.39
CA VAL A 205 5.23 0.38 20.95
C VAL A 205 5.47 0.74 19.48
N LEU A 206 6.74 0.85 19.08
CA LEU A 206 7.09 1.18 17.71
C LEU A 206 6.86 -0.02 16.78
N ALA A 207 7.15 -1.25 17.21
CA ALA A 207 6.76 -2.46 16.49
C ALA A 207 5.24 -2.51 16.24
N ALA A 208 4.41 -2.17 17.24
CA ALA A 208 2.97 -2.08 17.02
C ALA A 208 2.54 -0.98 16.02
N VAL A 209 3.33 0.09 15.86
CA VAL A 209 3.05 1.16 14.88
C VAL A 209 3.45 0.71 13.49
N GLU A 210 4.58 0.04 13.35
CA GLU A 210 5.06 -0.61 12.12
C GLU A 210 4.01 -1.56 11.55
N GLU A 211 3.54 -2.53 12.34
CA GLU A 211 2.48 -3.48 11.97
C GLU A 211 1.20 -2.79 11.43
N VAL A 212 0.77 -1.71 12.12
CA VAL A 212 -0.40 -0.93 11.68
C VAL A 212 -0.13 -0.18 10.38
N LEU A 213 1.10 0.31 10.17
CA LEU A 213 1.50 0.98 8.94
C LEU A 213 1.54 0.00 7.76
N GLU A 214 2.00 -1.22 7.97
CA GLU A 214 2.04 -2.30 6.98
C GLU A 214 0.64 -2.73 6.57
N LEU A 215 -0.25 -2.98 7.53
CA LEU A 215 -1.66 -3.23 7.25
C LEU A 215 -2.28 -2.08 6.44
N ASN A 216 -2.05 -0.84 6.85
CA ASN A 216 -2.56 0.32 6.12
C ASN A 216 -2.00 0.40 4.69
N ALA A 217 -0.72 0.09 4.49
CA ALA A 217 -0.09 0.04 3.18
C ALA A 217 -0.73 -1.05 2.31
N ALA A 218 -0.93 -2.26 2.83
CA ALA A 218 -1.58 -3.38 2.15
C ALA A 218 -3.01 -3.03 1.73
N MET A 219 -3.78 -2.40 2.62
CA MET A 219 -5.14 -1.94 2.31
C MET A 219 -5.15 -0.94 1.16
N LEU A 220 -4.27 0.06 1.18
CA LEU A 220 -4.16 1.05 0.11
C LEU A 220 -3.82 0.42 -1.24
N LEU A 221 -2.95 -0.60 -1.26
CA LEU A 221 -2.61 -1.33 -2.46
C LEU A 221 -3.82 -2.12 -3.01
N ALA A 222 -4.57 -2.80 -2.16
CA ALA A 222 -5.79 -3.49 -2.55
C ALA A 222 -6.83 -2.53 -3.13
N PHE A 223 -7.06 -1.38 -2.48
CA PHE A 223 -7.93 -0.33 -3.01
C PHE A 223 -7.42 0.25 -4.33
N TYR A 224 -6.10 0.37 -4.50
CA TYR A 224 -5.49 0.81 -5.76
C TYR A 224 -5.78 -0.16 -6.91
N VAL A 225 -5.67 -1.47 -6.67
CA VAL A 225 -6.03 -2.52 -7.64
C VAL A 225 -7.51 -2.43 -8.02
N VAL A 226 -8.40 -2.28 -7.03
CA VAL A 226 -9.84 -2.09 -7.27
C VAL A 226 -10.10 -0.83 -8.09
N GLN A 227 -9.44 0.28 -7.77
CA GLN A 227 -9.59 1.55 -8.48
C GLN A 227 -9.18 1.41 -9.94
N VAL A 228 -8.01 0.86 -10.23
CA VAL A 228 -7.54 0.70 -11.62
C VAL A 228 -8.42 -0.30 -12.37
N GLY A 229 -8.78 -1.43 -11.75
CA GLY A 229 -9.66 -2.43 -12.35
C GLY A 229 -11.07 -1.91 -12.66
N TRP A 230 -11.66 -1.11 -11.77
CA TRP A 230 -12.98 -0.50 -11.97
C TRP A 230 -12.98 0.45 -13.18
N LEU A 231 -11.92 1.24 -13.33
CA LEU A 231 -11.78 2.18 -14.45
C LEU A 231 -11.70 1.44 -15.79
N GLU A 232 -10.93 0.35 -15.87
CA GLU A 232 -10.85 -0.49 -17.07
C GLU A 232 -12.19 -1.16 -17.40
N PHE A 233 -12.89 -1.67 -16.39
CA PHE A 233 -14.22 -2.25 -16.55
C PHE A 233 -15.22 -1.23 -17.11
N ALA A 234 -15.26 -0.03 -16.53
CA ALA A 234 -16.15 1.04 -16.96
C ALA A 234 -15.86 1.42 -18.42
N GLN A 235 -14.58 1.61 -18.79
CA GLN A 235 -14.18 1.92 -20.16
C GLN A 235 -14.59 0.81 -21.15
N GLY A 236 -14.43 -0.46 -20.76
CA GLY A 236 -14.84 -1.61 -21.57
C GLY A 236 -16.35 -1.67 -21.85
N ILE A 237 -17.19 -1.28 -20.88
CA ILE A 237 -18.65 -1.20 -21.09
C ILE A 237 -18.99 -0.10 -22.09
N TRP A 238 -18.37 1.08 -21.95
CA TRP A 238 -18.65 2.20 -22.84
C TRP A 238 -18.23 1.91 -24.28
N ALA A 239 -17.07 1.28 -24.49
CA ALA A 239 -16.61 0.87 -25.81
C ALA A 239 -17.61 -0.08 -26.50
N ARG A 240 -18.25 -0.98 -25.76
CA ARG A 240 -19.27 -1.90 -26.30
C ARG A 240 -20.61 -1.24 -26.61
N LYS A 241 -20.97 -0.15 -25.93
CA LYS A 241 -22.19 0.62 -26.20
C LYS A 241 -22.08 1.54 -27.41
N ALA A 242 -20.85 1.83 -27.86
CA ALA A 242 -20.57 2.70 -29.00
C ALA A 242 -20.50 1.95 -30.35
N LEU A 243 -20.55 0.61 -30.33
CA LEU A 243 -20.62 -0.27 -31.49
C LEU A 243 -22.08 -0.68 -31.75
#